data_AF-A0A6M3JTJ3-F1
#
_entry.id   AF-A0A6M3JTJ3-F1
#
_cell.length_a   1.000
_cell.length_b   1.000
_cell.length_c   1.000
_cell.angle_alpha   90.00
_cell.angle_beta   90.00
_cell.angle_gamma   90.00
#
_symmetry.space_group_name_H-M   'P 1'
#
loop_
_entity.id
_entity.type
_entity.pdbx_description
1 polymer ?
#
loop_
_entity_poly.entity_id
_entity_poly.type
_entity_poly.pdbx_seq_one_letter_code
_entity_poly.pdbx_strand_id
1 'polypeptide(L)'
;MGKRPSKKYSIERVDNNGDYKPSNCKWGTYTEQARNQRIRKDNVSGKRGVSWYKSYSKWVVHIGLNYKLIHIGYFDNLKDAILAREKAEDDYWGI
;
A
#
# COMPACT_ATOMS: atom_id res chain seq x y z
N MET A 1 -21.62 -2.12 11.34
CA MET A 1 -21.52 -1.58 9.96
C MET A 1 -22.92 -1.31 9.43
N GLY A 2 -23.18 -0.12 8.91
CA GLY A 2 -24.47 0.23 8.31
C GLY A 2 -24.67 -0.41 6.92
N LYS A 3 -25.66 0.07 6.16
CA LYS A 3 -25.94 -0.41 4.80
C LYS A 3 -24.72 -0.25 3.89
N ARG A 4 -24.50 -1.25 3.03
CA ARG A 4 -23.45 -1.24 2.01
C ARG A 4 -23.68 -0.09 1.01
N PRO A 5 -22.70 0.81 0.79
CA PRO A 5 -22.89 1.98 -0.07
C PRO A 5 -23.16 1.62 -1.54
N SER A 6 -22.42 0.65 -2.10
CA SER A 6 -22.65 0.15 -3.46
C SER A 6 -22.05 -1.24 -3.68
N LYS A 7 -22.36 -1.85 -4.83
CA LYS A 7 -21.76 -3.13 -5.25
C LYS A 7 -20.22 -3.10 -5.36
N LYS A 8 -19.59 -1.93 -5.47
CA LYS A 8 -18.13 -1.78 -5.54
C LYS A 8 -17.43 -1.90 -4.19
N TYR A 9 -18.18 -1.86 -3.09
CA TYR A 9 -17.64 -1.97 -1.75
C TYR A 9 -17.84 -3.38 -1.20
N SER A 10 -16.87 -3.85 -0.41
CA SER A 10 -16.97 -5.03 0.43
C SER A 10 -16.47 -4.70 1.85
N ILE A 11 -16.65 -5.64 2.77
CA ILE A 11 -16.13 -5.50 4.13
C ILE A 11 -14.61 -5.51 4.05
N GLU A 12 -14.01 -4.47 4.61
CA GLU A 12 -12.57 -4.32 4.72
C GLU A 12 -12.19 -4.15 6.19
N ARG A 13 -11.08 -4.77 6.62
CA ARG A 13 -10.56 -4.57 7.98
C ARG A 13 -9.73 -3.30 8.05
N VAL A 14 -9.88 -2.53 9.11
CA VAL A 14 -9.03 -1.36 9.37
C VAL A 14 -7.67 -1.84 9.86
N ASP A 15 -7.64 -2.66 10.91
CA ASP A 15 -6.48 -3.45 11.31
C ASP A 15 -6.58 -4.86 10.74
N ASN A 16 -5.65 -5.18 9.84
CA ASN A 16 -5.54 -6.49 9.21
C ASN A 16 -5.20 -7.63 10.17
N ASN A 17 -4.69 -7.34 11.37
CA ASN A 17 -4.43 -8.33 12.41
C ASN A 17 -5.59 -8.50 13.39
N GLY A 18 -6.60 -7.64 13.33
CA GLY A 18 -7.77 -7.69 14.19
C GLY A 18 -8.93 -8.57 13.68
N ASP A 19 -10.02 -8.54 14.43
CA ASP A 19 -11.25 -9.32 14.20
C ASP A 19 -12.22 -8.65 13.20
N TYR A 20 -13.33 -9.32 12.91
CA TYR A 20 -14.40 -8.81 12.02
C TYR A 20 -15.50 -8.02 12.77
N LYS A 21 -15.17 -7.37 13.90
CA LYS A 21 -16.15 -6.54 14.61
C LYS A 21 -16.42 -5.23 13.88
N PRO A 22 -17.62 -4.62 14.06
CA PRO A 22 -17.94 -3.31 13.48
C PRO A 22 -16.93 -2.19 13.77
N SER A 23 -16.20 -2.26 14.89
CA SER A 23 -15.14 -1.31 15.25
C SER A 23 -13.87 -1.45 14.41
N ASN A 24 -13.58 -2.65 13.90
CA ASN A 24 -12.40 -2.95 13.09
C ASN A 24 -12.73 -3.13 11.60
N CYS A 25 -13.98 -2.93 11.20
CA CYS A 25 -14.41 -3.11 9.83
C CYS A 25 -14.94 -1.81 9.26
N LYS A 26 -14.67 -1.57 7.97
CA LYS A 26 -15.25 -0.49 7.18
C LYS A 26 -15.72 -1.02 5.82
N TRP A 27 -16.53 -0.24 5.12
CA TRP A 27 -16.81 -0.50 3.72
C TRP A 27 -15.62 0.02 2.91
N GLY A 28 -14.90 -0.87 2.22
CA GLY A 28 -13.76 -0.53 1.40
C GLY A 28 -13.96 -0.92 -0.06
N THR A 29 -13.38 -0.17 -0.96
CA THR A 29 -13.24 -0.52 -2.38
C THR A 29 -12.20 -1.61 -2.57
N TYR A 30 -12.21 -2.26 -3.74
CA TYR A 30 -11.18 -3.25 -4.10
C TYR A 30 -9.77 -2.64 -4.09
N THR A 31 -9.62 -1.38 -4.52
CA THR A 31 -8.33 -0.69 -4.55
C THR A 31 -7.84 -0.38 -3.14
N GLU A 32 -8.70 0.07 -2.23
CA GLU A 32 -8.32 0.29 -0.83
C GLU A 32 -7.91 -1.02 -0.15
N GLN A 33 -8.69 -2.09 -0.35
CA GLN A 33 -8.37 -3.43 0.17
C GLN A 33 -7.02 -3.93 -0.34
N ALA A 34 -6.77 -3.80 -1.65
CA ALA A 34 -5.50 -4.16 -2.25
C ALA A 34 -4.33 -3.32 -1.68
N ARG A 35 -4.60 -2.07 -1.34
CA ARG A 35 -3.60 -1.18 -0.73
C ARG A 35 -3.29 -1.54 0.73
N ASN A 36 -4.30 -1.98 1.47
CA ASN A 36 -4.17 -2.34 2.88
C ASN A 36 -3.55 -3.72 3.08
N GLN A 37 -3.38 -4.54 2.03
CA GLN A 37 -2.82 -5.89 2.16
C GLN A 37 -1.52 -5.92 2.97
N ARG A 38 -1.39 -6.96 3.80
CA ARG A 38 -0.18 -7.22 4.57
C ARG A 38 1.04 -7.22 3.65
N ILE A 39 2.11 -6.61 4.14
CA ILE A 39 3.40 -6.64 3.46
C ILE A 39 3.87 -8.09 3.36
N ARG A 40 4.39 -8.46 2.19
CA ARG A 40 4.91 -9.82 1.98
C ARG A 40 6.07 -10.08 2.93
N LYS A 41 6.17 -11.32 3.43
CA LYS A 41 7.23 -11.75 4.37
C LYS A 41 8.67 -11.58 3.85
N ASP A 42 8.85 -11.52 2.53
CA ASP A 42 10.13 -11.36 1.86
C ASP A 42 10.47 -9.89 1.56
N ASN A 43 9.57 -8.97 1.88
CA ASN A 43 9.86 -7.55 1.82
C ASN A 43 10.58 -7.11 3.09
N VAL A 44 11.86 -6.77 2.92
CA VAL A 44 12.77 -6.36 4.00
C VAL A 44 12.70 -4.86 4.33
N SER A 45 11.99 -4.06 3.52
CA SER A 45 11.92 -2.59 3.71
C SER A 45 10.91 -2.19 4.79
N GLY A 46 9.93 -3.07 5.08
CA GLY A 46 8.81 -2.73 5.97
C GLY A 46 7.80 -1.75 5.36
N LYS A 47 7.98 -1.31 4.11
CA LYS A 47 7.06 -0.42 3.39
C LYS A 47 6.70 -1.02 2.01
N ARG A 48 5.40 -1.21 1.77
CA ARG A 48 4.91 -1.72 0.47
C ARG A 48 5.33 -0.77 -0.66
N GLY A 49 5.71 -1.32 -1.80
CA GLY A 49 6.20 -0.54 -2.94
C GLY A 49 7.66 -0.12 -2.84
N VAL A 50 8.35 -0.42 -1.72
CA VAL A 50 9.79 -0.24 -1.54
C VAL A 50 10.44 -1.61 -1.41
N SER A 51 11.45 -1.90 -2.23
CA SER A 51 12.16 -3.19 -2.21
C SER A 51 13.62 -3.04 -2.60
N TRP A 52 14.48 -3.94 -2.12
CA TRP A 52 15.90 -3.94 -2.48
C TRP A 52 16.12 -4.58 -3.85
N TYR A 53 16.76 -3.85 -4.76
CA TYR A 53 17.10 -4.33 -6.09
C TYR A 53 18.56 -4.76 -6.16
N LYS A 54 18.79 -6.06 -6.04
CA LYS A 54 20.13 -6.66 -5.88
C LYS A 54 21.10 -6.31 -6.99
N SER A 55 20.66 -6.26 -8.25
CA SER A 55 21.53 -6.03 -9.41
C SER A 55 22.18 -4.64 -9.41
N TYR A 56 21.50 -3.64 -8.86
CA TYR A 56 22.01 -2.27 -8.78
C TYR A 56 22.41 -1.87 -7.35
N SER A 57 22.24 -2.76 -6.38
CA SER A 57 22.43 -2.48 -4.95
C SER A 57 21.73 -1.19 -4.52
N LYS A 58 20.48 -1.01 -4.96
CA LYS A 58 19.66 0.18 -4.67
C LYS A 58 18.27 -0.21 -4.21
N TRP A 59 17.66 0.62 -3.38
CA TRP A 59 16.24 0.56 -3.07
C TRP A 59 15.44 1.09 -4.26
N VAL A 60 14.53 0.28 -4.78
CA VAL A 60 13.62 0.69 -5.85
C VAL A 60 12.25 1.00 -5.26
N VAL A 61 11.64 2.08 -5.74
CA VAL A 61 10.32 2.55 -5.31
C VAL A 61 9.36 2.52 -6.49
N HIS A 62 8.19 1.92 -6.28
CA HIS A 62 7.11 1.90 -7.24
C HIS A 62 5.78 2.28 -6.59
N ILE A 63 4.85 2.82 -7.39
CA ILE A 63 3.46 3.05 -6.99
C ILE A 63 2.48 2.54 -8.04
N GLY A 64 1.46 1.80 -7.61
CA GLY A 64 0.38 1.35 -8.49
C GLY A 64 -0.73 2.40 -8.58
N LEU A 65 -1.04 2.89 -9.77
CA LEU A 65 -2.18 3.77 -10.03
C LEU A 65 -2.90 3.34 -11.31
N ASN A 66 -4.23 3.23 -11.27
CA ASN A 66 -5.07 2.89 -12.43
C ASN A 66 -4.55 1.67 -13.22
N TYR A 67 -4.28 0.57 -12.50
CA TYR A 67 -3.76 -0.69 -13.06
C TYR A 67 -2.36 -0.60 -13.70
N LYS A 68 -1.66 0.54 -13.56
CA LYS A 68 -0.29 0.73 -14.02
C LYS A 68 0.66 0.84 -12.83
N LEU A 69 1.84 0.27 -12.96
CA LEU A 69 2.93 0.43 -12.01
C LEU A 69 3.83 1.58 -12.48
N ILE A 70 3.93 2.63 -11.67
CA ILE A 70 4.76 3.79 -11.92
C ILE A 70 6.07 3.60 -11.15
N HIS A 71 7.19 3.71 -11.83
CA HIS A 71 8.52 3.70 -11.23
C HIS A 71 8.86 5.10 -10.71
N ILE A 72 9.09 5.23 -9.40
CA ILE A 72 9.41 6.51 -8.76
C ILE A 72 10.92 6.78 -8.84
N GLY A 73 11.74 5.76 -8.61
CA GLY A 73 13.19 5.93 -8.65
C GLY A 73 13.97 4.84 -7.92
N TYR A 74 15.28 5.01 -7.96
CA TYR A 74 16.25 4.24 -7.21
C TYR A 74 16.92 5.12 -6.15
N PHE A 75 17.17 4.56 -4.98
CA PHE A 75 17.72 5.25 -3.81
C PHE A 75 18.81 4.40 -3.16
N ASP A 76 19.83 5.04 -2.61
CA ASP A 76 20.90 4.33 -1.91
C ASP A 76 20.48 3.99 -0.47
N ASN A 77 19.70 4.86 0.18
CA ASN A 77 19.22 4.67 1.54
C ASN A 77 17.76 4.23 1.59
N LEU A 78 17.44 3.36 2.56
CA LEU A 78 16.07 2.92 2.82
C LEU A 78 15.16 4.08 3.24
N LYS A 79 15.68 5.02 4.06
CA LYS A 79 14.90 6.17 4.55
C LYS A 79 14.44 7.06 3.40
N ASP A 80 15.33 7.36 2.45
CA ASP A 80 15.02 8.19 1.29
C ASP A 80 14.00 7.50 0.38
N ALA A 81 14.11 6.18 0.22
CA ALA A 81 13.15 5.38 -0.53
C ALA A 81 11.76 5.39 0.11
N ILE A 82 11.67 5.32 1.45
CA ILE A 82 10.41 5.41 2.20
C ILE A 82 9.80 6.81 2.07
N LEU A 83 10.62 7.87 2.21
CA LEU A 83 10.16 9.24 2.06
C LEU A 83 9.61 9.50 0.65
N ALA A 84 10.30 9.01 -0.38
CA ALA A 84 9.83 9.11 -1.76
C ALA A 84 8.54 8.31 -1.99
N ARG A 85 8.40 7.16 -1.31
CA ARG A 85 7.19 6.35 -1.36
C ARG A 85 6.00 7.06 -0.71
N GLU A 86 6.21 7.71 0.44
CA GLU A 86 5.18 8.49 1.15
C GLU A 86 4.73 9.68 0.32
N LYS A 87 5.68 10.46 -0.21
CA LYS A 87 5.35 11.55 -1.13
C LYS A 87 4.54 11.08 -2.34
N ALA A 88 4.88 9.92 -2.92
CA ALA A 88 4.11 9.35 -4.00
C ALA A 88 2.70 8.91 -3.56
N GLU A 89 2.52 8.43 -2.33
CA GLU A 89 1.20 8.11 -1.78
C GLU A 89 0.31 9.36 -1.73
N ASP A 90 0.85 10.48 -1.25
CA ASP A 90 0.15 11.78 -1.24
C ASP A 90 -0.17 12.25 -2.68
N ASP A 91 0.83 12.27 -3.57
CA ASP A 91 0.70 12.80 -4.92
C ASP A 91 -0.26 12.00 -5.81
N TYR A 92 -0.24 10.65 -5.71
CA TYR A 92 -1.01 9.78 -6.63
C TYR A 92 -2.26 9.19 -6.01
N TRP A 93 -2.30 8.97 -4.70
CA TRP A 93 -3.46 8.38 -4.02
C TRP A 93 -4.24 9.39 -3.18
N GLY A 94 -3.66 10.56 -2.87
CA GLY A 94 -4.34 11.63 -2.12
C GLY A 94 -4.76 11.20 -0.72
N ILE A 95 -3.91 10.41 -0.04
CA ILE A 95 -4.12 9.90 1.31
C ILE A 95 -3.13 10.50 2.29
#